data_AF-A0A8T4QHD8-F1
#
_entry.id   AF-A0A8T4QHD8-F1
#
_cell.length_a   1.000
_cell.length_b   1.000
_cell.length_c   1.000
_cell.angle_alpha   90.00
_cell.angle_beta   90.00
_cell.angle_gamma   90.00
#
_symmetry.space_group_name_H-M   'P 1'
#
loop_
_entity.id
_entity.type
_entity.pdbx_description
1 polymer ?
#
loop_
_entity_poly.entity_id
_entity_poly.type
_entity_poly.pdbx_seq_one_letter_code
_entity_poly.pdbx_strand_id
1 'polypeptide(L)'
;MVKRGTKKAQSMTINVIVVAALALIVLVVLVSIFSGRVRIFSQSLQDCGAKQGVCKEKCETNEALIKNTNCEEDKSSNKKSCCVQVFNQ
;
A
#
# COMPACT_ATOMS: atom_id res chain seq x y z
N MET A 1 -27.07 -52.16 17.61
CA MET A 1 -25.60 -52.05 17.76
C MET A 1 -25.21 -50.58 17.63
N VAL A 2 -24.92 -49.90 18.75
CA VAL A 2 -24.47 -48.49 18.73
C VAL A 2 -22.96 -48.47 18.50
N LYS A 3 -22.52 -48.02 17.31
CA LYS A 3 -21.10 -47.74 17.02
C LYS A 3 -20.66 -46.53 17.86
N ARG A 4 -20.06 -46.77 19.02
CA ARG A 4 -19.32 -45.75 19.78
C ARG A 4 -18.01 -45.48 19.04
N GLY A 5 -18.05 -44.54 18.09
CA GLY A 5 -16.87 -44.00 17.43
C GLY A 5 -15.89 -43.43 18.47
N THR A 6 -14.65 -43.89 18.41
CA THR A 6 -13.58 -43.57 19.34
C THR A 6 -13.29 -42.06 19.37
N LYS A 7 -13.61 -41.40 20.49
CA LYS A 7 -13.33 -39.97 20.76
C LYS A 7 -11.83 -39.59 20.74
N LYS A 8 -10.92 -40.51 20.43
CA LYS A 8 -9.46 -40.27 20.40
C LYS A 8 -9.03 -39.46 19.16
N ALA A 9 -9.71 -39.63 18.01
CA ALA A 9 -9.42 -38.86 16.80
C ALA A 9 -9.87 -37.39 16.87
N GLN A 10 -10.78 -37.05 17.79
CA GLN A 10 -11.36 -35.71 17.91
C GLN A 10 -10.48 -34.75 18.73
N SER A 11 -9.50 -35.25 19.49
CA SER A 11 -8.61 -34.39 20.31
C SER A 11 -7.53 -33.67 19.48
N MET A 12 -6.96 -34.37 18.49
CA MET A 12 -5.99 -33.79 17.54
C MET A 12 -6.64 -32.74 16.63
N THR A 13 -7.88 -32.99 16.18
CA THR A 13 -8.55 -32.08 15.24
C THR A 13 -8.91 -30.73 15.85
N ILE A 14 -9.26 -30.66 17.14
CA ILE A 14 -9.61 -29.39 17.80
C ILE A 14 -8.38 -28.48 17.93
N ASN A 15 -7.25 -29.00 18.38
CA ASN A 15 -6.02 -28.19 18.54
C ASN A 15 -5.55 -27.61 17.20
N VAL A 16 -5.62 -28.39 16.12
CA VAL A 16 -5.25 -27.93 14.78
C VAL A 16 -6.17 -26.82 14.30
N ILE A 17 -7.49 -26.94 14.53
CA ILE A 17 -8.46 -25.90 14.17
C ILE A 17 -8.18 -24.61 14.93
N VAL A 18 -7.88 -24.70 16.23
CA VAL A 18 -7.56 -23.52 17.06
C VAL A 18 -6.30 -22.82 16.56
N VAL A 19 -5.22 -23.57 16.28
CA VAL A 19 -3.98 -22.99 15.76
C VAL A 19 -4.20 -22.37 14.38
N ALA A 20 -4.96 -23.03 13.50
CA ALA A 20 -5.29 -22.50 12.18
C ALA A 20 -6.10 -21.19 12.26
N ALA A 21 -7.07 -21.11 13.18
CA ALA A 21 -7.85 -19.89 13.41
C ALA A 21 -6.98 -18.74 13.94
N LEU A 22 -6.11 -19.01 14.91
CA LEU A 22 -5.18 -18.01 15.44
C LEU A 22 -4.20 -17.51 14.37
N ALA A 23 -3.64 -18.42 13.57
CA ALA A 23 -2.75 -18.06 12.47
C ALA A 23 -3.44 -17.15 11.44
N LEU A 24 -4.70 -17.44 11.09
CA LEU A 24 -5.47 -16.58 10.19
C LEU A 24 -5.73 -15.20 10.78
N ILE A 25 -6.10 -15.12 12.07
CA ILE A 25 -6.33 -13.83 12.72
C ILE A 25 -5.04 -12.98 12.71
N VAL A 26 -3.91 -13.58 13.10
CA VAL A 26 -2.62 -12.88 13.09
C VAL A 26 -2.28 -12.41 11.68
N LEU A 27 -2.48 -13.24 10.66
CA LEU A 27 -2.23 -12.86 9.27
C LEU A 27 -3.09 -11.65 8.85
N VAL A 28 -4.37 -11.65 9.19
CA VAL A 28 -5.28 -10.51 8.90
C VAL A 28 -4.81 -9.24 9.60
N VAL A 29 -4.43 -9.33 10.88
CA VAL A 29 -3.91 -8.19 11.64
C VAL A 29 -2.64 -7.64 10.99
N LEU A 30 -1.69 -8.50 10.63
CA LEU A 30 -0.48 -8.08 9.92
C LEU A 30 -0.83 -7.36 8.62
N VAL A 31 -1.65 -7.97 7.77
CA VAL A 31 -2.08 -7.38 6.49
C VAL A 31 -2.75 -6.02 6.71
N SER A 32 -3.60 -5.87 7.73
CA SER A 32 -4.27 -4.58 8.01
C SER A 32 -3.29 -3.47 8.39
N ILE A 33 -2.29 -3.77 9.22
CA ILE A 33 -1.26 -2.81 9.64
C ILE A 33 -0.36 -2.45 8.44
N PHE A 34 0.08 -3.46 7.69
CA PHE A 34 0.90 -3.27 6.50
C PHE A 34 0.16 -2.46 5.43
N SER A 35 -1.12 -2.75 5.18
CA SER A 35 -1.94 -2.03 4.22
C SER A 35 -2.06 -0.54 4.57
N GLY A 36 -2.25 -0.19 5.85
CA GLY A 36 -2.28 1.20 6.30
C GLY A 36 -0.97 1.95 6.02
N ARG A 37 0.19 1.33 6.30
CA ARG A 37 1.50 1.95 6.05
C ARG A 37 1.83 2.07 4.55
N VAL A 38 1.49 1.07 3.75
CA VAL A 38 1.71 1.08 2.29
C VAL A 38 0.91 2.21 1.63
N ARG A 39 -0.31 2.49 2.09
CA ARG A 39 -1.12 3.61 1.58
C ARG A 39 -0.48 4.97 1.85
N ILE A 40 0.09 5.17 3.04
CA ILE A 40 0.79 6.41 3.37
C ILE A 40 2.05 6.54 2.51
N PHE A 41 2.81 5.46 2.35
CA PHE A 41 3.99 5.43 1.49
C PHE A 41 3.67 5.77 0.03
N SER A 42 2.59 5.21 -0.53
CA SER A 42 2.20 5.50 -1.91
C SER A 42 1.74 6.96 -2.10
N GLN A 43 1.14 7.57 -1.08
CA GLN A 43 0.82 9.00 -1.07
C GLN A 43 2.09 9.86 -1.03
N SER A 44 3.04 9.54 -0.15
CA SER A 44 4.33 10.26 -0.09
C SER A 44 5.14 10.13 -1.38
N LEU A 45 5.06 8.98 -2.08
CA LEU A 45 5.71 8.81 -3.37
C LEU A 45 5.08 9.66 -4.49
N GLN A 46 3.78 9.91 -4.41
CA GLN A 46 3.07 10.80 -5.32
C GLN A 46 3.24 12.27 -4.94
N ASP A 47 3.66 12.58 -3.72
CA ASP A 47 3.81 13.97 -3.29
C ASP A 47 4.95 14.67 -4.06
N CYS A 48 4.60 15.68 -4.86
CA CYS A 48 5.55 16.49 -5.63
C CYS A 48 6.43 17.34 -4.69
N GLY A 49 5.86 17.86 -3.61
CA GLY A 49 6.58 18.65 -2.61
C GLY A 49 7.59 17.81 -1.84
N ALA A 50 7.27 16.54 -1.56
CA ALA A 50 8.22 15.60 -0.95
C ALA A 50 9.45 15.33 -1.83
N LYS A 51 9.35 15.56 -3.15
CA LYS A 51 10.45 15.46 -4.12
C LYS A 51 11.16 16.80 -4.34
N GLN A 52 10.87 17.83 -3.54
CA GLN A 52 11.34 19.21 -3.75
C GLN A 52 10.90 19.78 -5.11
N GLY A 53 9.82 19.26 -5.66
CA GLY A 53 9.26 19.70 -6.92
C GLY A 53 8.16 20.74 -6.74
N VAL A 54 7.86 21.43 -7.84
CA VAL A 54 6.76 22.40 -7.95
C VAL A 54 5.80 21.96 -9.06
N CYS A 55 4.50 22.02 -8.79
CA CYS A 55 3.49 21.72 -9.79
C CYS A 55 3.34 22.91 -10.74
N LYS A 56 3.75 22.72 -12.01
CA LYS A 56 3.62 23.72 -13.08
C LYS A 56 2.95 23.09 -14.31
N GLU A 57 2.38 23.91 -15.19
CA GLU A 57 1.82 23.45 -16.47
C GLU A 57 2.92 23.03 -17.46
N LYS A 58 4.08 23.70 -17.39
CA LYS A 58 5.24 23.43 -18.23
C LYS A 58 6.50 23.55 -17.38
N CYS A 59 7.33 22.51 -17.40
CA CYS A 59 8.65 22.56 -16.79
C CYS A 59 9.62 23.33 -17.67
N GLU A 60 10.56 24.05 -17.06
CA GLU A 60 11.63 24.76 -17.78
C GLU A 60 12.69 23.77 -18.28
N THR A 61 13.58 24.21 -19.18
CA THR A 61 14.63 23.37 -19.78
C THR A 61 15.62 22.76 -18.78
N ASN A 62 15.67 23.28 -17.55
CA ASN A 62 16.55 22.81 -16.46
C ASN A 62 15.80 21.99 -15.38
N GLU A 63 14.56 21.60 -15.65
CA GLU A 63 13.72 20.84 -14.73
C GLU A 63 13.36 19.46 -15.32
N ALA A 64 13.34 18.43 -14.47
CA ALA A 64 12.84 17.11 -14.84
C ALA A 64 11.33 17.03 -14.60
N LEU A 65 10.62 16.43 -15.56
CA LEU A 65 9.19 16.19 -15.49
C LEU A 65 8.90 14.82 -14.86
N ILE A 66 8.24 14.81 -13.70
CA ILE A 66 7.79 13.59 -13.03
C ILE A 66 6.28 13.44 -13.19
N LYS A 67 5.88 12.37 -13.90
CA LYS A 67 4.48 11.95 -14.06
C LYS A 67 4.03 11.19 -12.81
N ASN A 68 2.71 11.13 -12.60
CA ASN A 68 2.10 10.39 -11.48
C ASN A 68 2.46 10.97 -10.10
N THR A 69 2.19 12.26 -9.95
CA THR A 69 2.35 13.01 -8.70
C THR A 69 1.01 13.66 -8.31
N ASN A 70 0.91 14.13 -7.07
CA ASN A 70 -0.26 14.79 -6.47
C ASN A 70 -0.52 16.20 -7.02
N CYS A 71 0.07 16.55 -8.16
CA CYS A 71 -0.33 17.72 -8.91
C CYS A 71 -1.73 17.44 -9.46
N GLU A 72 -2.75 17.76 -8.67
CA GLU A 72 -4.16 17.57 -9.04
C GLU A 72 -4.38 18.11 -10.45
N GLU A 73 -4.89 17.24 -11.32
CA GLU A 73 -5.50 17.65 -12.57
C GLU A 73 -6.73 18.47 -12.18
N ASP A 74 -6.54 19.77 -11.96
CA ASP A 74 -7.65 20.71 -12.05
C ASP A 74 -8.39 20.37 -13.34
N LYS A 75 -9.71 20.20 -13.25
CA LYS A 75 -10.62 19.85 -14.35
C LYS A 75 -10.65 20.94 -15.42
N SER A 76 -9.52 21.17 -16.08
CA SER A 76 -9.30 22.21 -17.06
C SER A 76 -8.08 21.85 -17.89
N SER A 77 -8.16 20.75 -18.64
CA SER A 77 -7.40 20.46 -19.87
C SER A 77 -5.86 20.61 -19.91
N ASN A 78 -5.19 21.00 -18.82
CA ASN A 78 -3.75 21.18 -18.70
C ASN A 78 -3.24 20.23 -17.62
N LYS A 79 -2.53 19.19 -18.06
CA LYS A 79 -1.90 18.19 -17.20
C LYS A 79 -0.79 18.86 -16.39
N LYS A 80 -1.08 19.26 -15.15
CA LYS A 80 -0.06 19.79 -14.24
C LYS A 80 0.98 18.71 -13.99
N SER A 81 2.24 19.05 -14.21
CA SER A 81 3.35 18.13 -14.07
C SER A 81 4.21 18.56 -12.88
N CYS A 82 4.77 17.59 -12.16
CA CYS A 82 5.73 17.88 -11.11
C CYS A 82 7.09 18.16 -11.74
N CYS A 83 7.58 19.39 -11.57
CA CYS A 83 8.87 19.84 -12.09
C CYS A 83 9.88 19.88 -10.94
N VAL A 84 11.01 19.22 -11.12
CA VAL A 84 12.08 19.15 -10.11
C VAL A 84 13.36 19.71 -10.70
N GLN A 85 14.09 20.54 -9.97
CA GLN A 85 15.36 21.10 -10.45
C GLN A 85 16.40 19.99 -10.60
N VAL A 86 16.92 19.81 -11.81
CA VAL A 86 18.03 18.89 -12.06
C VAL A 86 19.31 19.67 -11.78
N PHE A 87 19.87 19.48 -10.57
CA PHE A 87 21.26 19.86 -10.34
C PHE A 87 22.14 18.87 -11.09
N ASN A 88 22.51 19.24 -12.32
CA ASN A 88 23.51 18.55 -13.10
C ASN A 88 24.89 18.84 -12.48
N GLN A 89 25.21 18.13 -11.38
CA GLN A 89 26.56 18.10 -10.82
C GLN A 89 27.47 17.30 -11.77
#